data_AF-A0A2J8Y5W3-F1
#
_entry.id   AF-A0A2J8Y5W3-F1
#
_cell.length_a   1.000
_cell.length_b   1.000
_cell.length_c   1.000
_cell.angle_alpha   90.00
_cell.angle_beta   90.00
_cell.angle_gamma   90.00
#
_symmetry.space_group_name_H-M   'P 1'
#
loop_
_entity.id
_entity.type
_entity.pdbx_description
1 polymer ?
#
loop_
_entity_poly.entity_id
_entity_poly.type
_entity_poly.pdbx_seq_one_letter_code
_entity_poly.pdbx_strand_id
1 'polypeptide(L)'
;MNVIYPLAVPKGRRLCCEVCEAPAERVCAACTVTYYCGVVHQKADWDSIHEKICQLLIPLRTSIPFYNSEEERQHGLQQLQQRQVWAESFRLKNIYSKLSGQSSNQLTVVMPPTLYCIGTWDFSI
;
A
#
# COMPACT_ATOMS: atom_id res chain seq x y z
N MET A 1 0.18 15.94 -20.41
CA MET A 1 -0.37 17.09 -19.66
C MET A 1 -0.26 16.76 -18.18
N ASN A 2 0.43 17.58 -17.37
CA ASN A 2 0.75 17.28 -15.95
C ASN A 2 0.15 18.32 -14.99
N VAL A 3 -0.91 18.99 -15.42
CA VAL A 3 -1.55 20.11 -14.72
C VAL A 3 -2.69 19.56 -13.86
N ILE A 4 -2.80 20.06 -12.63
CA ILE A 4 -3.92 19.73 -11.76
C ILE A 4 -5.13 20.56 -12.19
N TYR A 5 -6.26 19.91 -12.45
CA TYR A 5 -7.53 20.57 -12.73
C TYR A 5 -8.34 20.73 -11.45
N PRO A 6 -8.52 21.94 -10.90
CA PRO A 6 -9.16 22.14 -9.59
C PRO A 6 -10.60 21.60 -9.54
N LEU A 7 -11.32 21.63 -10.66
CA LEU A 7 -12.69 21.12 -10.77
C LEU A 7 -12.78 19.59 -10.69
N ALA A 8 -11.70 18.88 -10.99
CA ALA A 8 -11.63 17.42 -10.89
C ALA A 8 -11.24 16.94 -9.48
N VAL A 9 -10.90 17.87 -8.57
CA VAL A 9 -10.52 17.54 -7.20
C VAL A 9 -11.77 17.48 -6.32
N PRO A 10 -12.01 16.37 -5.59
CA PRO A 10 -13.11 16.28 -4.64
C PRO A 10 -13.06 17.41 -3.62
N LYS A 11 -14.24 17.98 -3.28
CA LYS A 11 -14.34 19.06 -2.30
C LYS A 11 -13.71 18.64 -0.97
N GLY A 12 -12.87 19.52 -0.41
CA GLY A 12 -12.18 19.30 0.86
C GLY A 12 -10.87 18.52 0.78
N ARG A 13 -10.45 18.03 -0.40
CA ARG A 13 -9.16 17.35 -0.55
C ARG A 13 -8.05 18.37 -0.80
N ARG A 14 -7.02 18.38 0.05
CA ARG A 14 -5.79 19.16 -0.18
C ARG A 14 -4.80 18.30 -0.97
N LEU A 15 -4.40 18.79 -2.13
CA LEU A 15 -3.32 18.19 -2.92
C LEU A 15 -2.01 18.84 -2.47
N CYS A 16 -1.14 18.04 -1.87
CA CYS A 16 0.11 18.50 -1.28
C CYS A 16 1.30 17.84 -1.99
N CYS A 17 2.43 18.52 -1.99
CA CYS A 17 3.69 18.01 -2.52
C CYS A 17 4.18 16.84 -1.66
N GLU A 18 4.58 15.71 -2.28
CA GLU A 18 5.11 14.55 -1.55
C GLU A 18 6.43 14.86 -0.80
N VAL A 19 7.18 15.87 -1.25
CA VAL A 19 8.52 16.20 -0.70
C VAL A 19 8.45 17.22 0.44
N CYS A 20 7.58 18.22 0.35
CA CYS A 20 7.56 19.34 1.29
C CYS A 20 6.17 19.72 1.83
N GLU A 21 5.13 18.96 1.48
CA GLU A 21 3.73 19.16 1.89
C GLU A 21 3.09 20.50 1.49
N ALA A 22 3.82 21.38 0.80
CA ALA A 22 3.29 22.61 0.22
C ALA A 22 2.18 22.30 -0.81
N PRO A 23 1.28 23.25 -1.11
CA PRO A 23 0.26 23.08 -2.13
C PRO A 23 0.85 22.58 -3.45
N ALA A 24 0.27 21.51 -4.00
CA ALA A 24 0.74 20.96 -5.26
C ALA A 24 0.16 21.73 -6.45
N GLU A 25 0.98 21.90 -7.49
CA GLU A 25 0.60 22.55 -8.75
C GLU A 25 0.60 21.57 -9.92
N ARG A 26 1.24 20.40 -9.73
CA ARG A 26 1.43 19.39 -10.78
C ARG A 26 1.33 17.98 -10.23
N VAL A 27 1.05 17.06 -11.14
CA VAL A 27 0.89 15.63 -10.85
C VAL A 27 1.85 14.80 -11.71
N CYS A 28 2.29 13.66 -11.19
CA CYS A 28 3.04 12.68 -11.97
C CYS A 28 2.21 12.21 -13.18
N ALA A 29 2.78 12.30 -14.38
CA ALA A 29 2.11 11.94 -15.63
C ALA A 29 1.78 10.45 -15.74
N ALA A 30 2.63 9.61 -15.11
CA ALA A 30 2.54 8.16 -15.25
C ALA A 30 1.53 7.56 -14.26
N CYS A 31 1.66 7.87 -12.97
CA CYS A 31 0.78 7.28 -11.95
C CYS A 31 -0.46 8.12 -11.65
N THR A 32 -0.45 9.42 -11.92
CA THR A 32 -1.53 10.38 -11.59
C THR A 32 -1.96 10.47 -10.12
N VAL A 33 -1.31 9.71 -9.22
CA VAL A 33 -1.63 9.61 -7.79
C VAL A 33 -0.59 10.30 -6.88
N THR A 34 0.41 10.95 -7.46
CA THR A 34 1.47 11.65 -6.70
C THR A 34 1.63 13.08 -7.20
N TYR A 35 1.75 14.02 -6.27
CA TYR A 35 1.63 15.44 -6.54
C TYR A 35 2.89 16.19 -6.06
N TYR A 36 3.22 17.28 -6.76
CA TYR A 36 4.39 18.11 -6.47
C TYR A 36 4.04 19.60 -6.58
N CYS A 37 4.75 20.44 -5.84
CA CYS A 37 4.66 21.90 -6.01
C CYS A 37 5.46 22.41 -7.22
N GLY A 38 6.41 21.62 -7.75
CA GLY A 38 7.27 22.07 -8.86
C GLY A 38 8.11 20.97 -9.49
N VAL A 39 8.80 21.30 -10.59
CA VAL A 39 9.65 20.35 -11.35
C VAL A 39 10.83 19.87 -10.51
N VAL A 40 11.37 20.73 -9.65
CA VAL A 40 12.54 20.41 -8.81
C VAL A 40 12.22 19.24 -7.88
N HIS A 41 11.10 19.31 -7.16
CA HIS A 41 10.68 18.21 -6.26
C HIS A 41 10.23 16.97 -7.02
N GLN A 42 9.58 17.13 -8.18
CA GLN A 42 9.25 15.99 -9.04
C GLN A 42 10.52 15.24 -9.46
N LYS A 43 11.57 15.96 -9.89
CA LYS A 43 12.82 15.35 -10.33
C LYS A 43 13.60 14.73 -9.18
N ALA A 44 13.64 15.40 -8.02
CA ALA A 44 14.30 14.86 -6.83
C ALA A 44 13.67 13.54 -6.36
N ASP A 45 12.33 13.43 -6.38
CA ASP A 45 11.62 12.19 -6.06
C ASP A 45 11.82 11.12 -7.14
N TRP A 46 11.81 11.53 -8.42
CA TRP A 46 12.07 10.65 -9.56
C TRP A 46 13.43 9.97 -9.51
N ASP A 47 14.49 10.75 -9.35
CA ASP A 47 15.87 10.26 -9.31
C ASP A 47 16.15 9.40 -8.05
N SER A 48 15.30 9.52 -7.02
CA SER A 48 15.42 8.76 -5.76
C SER A 48 14.73 7.39 -5.85
N ILE A 49 13.39 7.38 -5.81
CA ILE A 49 12.60 6.14 -5.71
C ILE A 49 11.40 6.11 -6.65
N HIS A 50 10.88 7.27 -7.06
CA HIS A 50 9.59 7.31 -7.74
C HIS A 50 9.60 6.50 -9.02
N GLU A 51 10.69 6.51 -9.78
CA GLU A 51 10.83 5.71 -11.00
C GLU A 51 10.54 4.21 -10.74
N LYS A 52 11.04 3.67 -9.62
CA LYS A 52 10.93 2.25 -9.26
C LYS A 52 9.55 1.89 -8.71
N ILE A 53 8.90 2.83 -8.02
CA ILE A 53 7.63 2.57 -7.33
C ILE A 53 6.41 3.14 -8.05
N CYS A 54 6.58 3.92 -9.12
CA CYS A 54 5.53 4.70 -9.77
C CYS A 54 4.26 3.88 -10.04
N GLN A 55 4.43 2.68 -10.62
CA GLN A 55 3.30 1.80 -10.96
C GLN A 55 2.70 1.08 -9.75
N LEU A 56 3.51 0.82 -8.72
CA LEU A 56 3.03 0.19 -7.48
C LEU A 56 2.15 1.16 -6.67
N LEU A 57 2.37 2.47 -6.82
CA LEU A 57 1.60 3.49 -6.11
C LEU A 57 0.14 3.57 -6.57
N ILE A 58 -0.17 3.25 -7.82
CA ILE A 58 -1.54 3.33 -8.37
C ILE A 58 -2.52 2.48 -7.54
N PRO A 59 -2.39 1.14 -7.46
CA PRO A 59 -3.36 0.33 -6.72
C PRO A 59 -3.37 0.61 -5.21
N LEU A 60 -2.28 1.15 -4.64
CA LEU A 60 -2.20 1.48 -3.22
C LEU A 60 -2.90 2.80 -2.87
N ARG A 61 -2.93 3.77 -3.80
CA ARG A 61 -3.46 5.12 -3.58
C ARG A 61 -4.81 5.36 -4.27
N THR A 62 -5.16 4.56 -5.27
CA THR A 62 -6.50 4.58 -5.88
C THR A 62 -7.50 4.00 -4.90
N SER A 63 -8.53 4.78 -4.56
CA SER A 63 -9.64 4.32 -3.73
C SER A 63 -10.29 3.08 -4.35
N ILE A 64 -10.79 2.18 -3.50
CA ILE A 64 -11.53 0.99 -3.93
C ILE A 64 -12.60 1.44 -4.94
N PRO A 65 -12.64 0.87 -6.15
CA PRO A 65 -13.62 1.26 -7.14
C PRO A 65 -15.03 1.10 -6.59
N PHE A 66 -15.91 2.03 -6.94
CA PHE A 66 -17.32 1.92 -6.61
C PHE A 66 -17.93 0.78 -7.43
N TYR A 67 -18.16 -0.36 -6.79
CA TYR A 67 -18.80 -1.50 -7.41
C TYR A 67 -20.29 -1.22 -7.58
N ASN A 68 -20.74 -1.21 -8.83
CA ASN A 68 -22.13 -0.95 -9.21
C ASN A 68 -23.04 -2.18 -8.94
N SER A 69 -22.47 -3.38 -8.86
CA SER A 69 -23.15 -4.65 -8.57
C SER A 69 -22.55 -5.38 -7.36
N GLU A 70 -23.31 -6.29 -6.76
CA GLU A 70 -22.81 -7.13 -5.65
C GLU A 70 -21.78 -8.14 -6.15
N GLU A 71 -21.94 -8.62 -7.39
CA GLU A 71 -21.04 -9.58 -8.02
C GLU A 71 -19.63 -8.99 -8.19
N GLU A 72 -19.52 -7.72 -8.62
CA GLU A 72 -18.23 -7.04 -8.73
C GLU A 72 -17.59 -6.80 -7.36
N ARG A 73 -18.39 -6.50 -6.35
CA ARG A 73 -17.93 -6.30 -4.96
C ARG A 73 -17.34 -7.58 -4.39
N GLN A 74 -18.03 -8.71 -4.58
CA GLN A 74 -17.55 -10.03 -4.16
C GLN A 74 -16.26 -10.42 -4.90
N HIS A 75 -16.19 -10.19 -6.21
CA HIS A 75 -15.00 -10.51 -6.99
C HIS A 75 -13.79 -9.64 -6.59
N GLY A 76 -14.00 -8.35 -6.32
CA GLY A 76 -12.96 -7.45 -5.81
C GLY A 76 -12.44 -7.87 -4.43
N LEU A 77 -13.33 -8.26 -3.52
CA LEU A 77 -12.96 -8.80 -2.20
C LEU A 77 -12.16 -10.11 -2.33
N GLN A 78 -12.57 -11.01 -3.22
CA GLN A 78 -11.89 -12.28 -3.46
C GLN A 78 -10.46 -12.06 -4.00
N GLN A 79 -10.28 -11.10 -4.91
CA GLN A 79 -8.94 -10.73 -5.41
C GLN A 79 -8.06 -10.13 -4.30
N LEU A 80 -8.61 -9.27 -3.44
CA LEU A 80 -7.86 -8.70 -2.31
C LEU A 80 -7.42 -9.80 -1.33
N GLN A 81 -8.32 -10.72 -1.00
CA GLN A 81 -8.02 -11.85 -0.11
C GLN A 81 -6.94 -12.76 -0.71
N GLN A 82 -7.01 -13.07 -2.00
CA GLN A 82 -5.96 -13.84 -2.69
C GLN A 82 -4.60 -13.14 -2.63
N ARG A 83 -4.56 -11.82 -2.81
CA ARG A 83 -3.31 -11.04 -2.72
C ARG A 83 -2.73 -11.03 -1.30
N GLN A 84 -3.58 -10.94 -0.27
CA GLN A 84 -3.16 -11.03 1.13
C GLN A 84 -2.56 -12.40 1.45
N VAL A 85 -3.27 -13.48 1.07
CA VAL A 85 -2.78 -14.86 1.25
C VAL A 85 -1.48 -15.07 0.50
N TRP A 86 -1.36 -14.55 -0.73
CA TRP A 86 -0.13 -14.65 -1.50
C TRP A 86 1.03 -13.93 -0.80
N ALA A 87 0.82 -12.68 -0.34
CA ALA A 87 1.83 -11.92 0.38
C ALA A 87 2.26 -12.60 1.69
N GLU A 88 1.32 -13.18 2.43
CA GLU A 88 1.59 -13.93 3.66
C GLU A 88 2.36 -15.23 3.38
N SER A 89 1.96 -15.97 2.34
CA SER A 89 2.67 -17.19 1.90
C SER A 89 4.11 -16.89 1.46
N PHE A 90 4.32 -15.76 0.77
CA PHE A 90 5.63 -15.31 0.33
C PHE A 90 6.49 -14.87 1.53
N ARG A 91 5.88 -14.20 2.52
CA ARG A 91 6.54 -13.83 3.77
C ARG A 91 7.01 -15.06 4.55
N LEU A 92 6.15 -16.06 4.70
CA LEU A 92 6.50 -17.31 5.37
C LEU A 92 7.65 -18.02 4.64
N LYS A 93 7.57 -18.20 3.32
CA LYS A 93 8.64 -18.83 2.54
C LYS A 93 9.98 -18.10 2.67
N ASN A 94 9.99 -16.77 2.70
CA ASN A 94 11.21 -16.00 2.92
C ASN A 94 11.76 -16.12 4.35
N ILE A 95 10.90 -16.19 5.37
CA ILE A 95 11.33 -16.43 6.76
C ILE A 95 11.94 -17.83 6.89
N TYR A 96 11.26 -18.87 6.41
CA TYR A 96 11.77 -20.25 6.45
C TYR A 96 13.08 -20.41 5.65
N SER A 97 13.19 -19.79 4.47
CA SER A 97 14.42 -19.79 3.68
C SER A 97 15.60 -19.15 4.43
N LYS A 98 15.37 -18.01 5.10
CA LYS A 98 16.39 -17.36 5.95
C LYS A 98 16.82 -18.22 7.14
N LEU A 99 15.91 -18.96 7.76
CA LEU A 99 16.22 -19.87 8.87
C LEU A 99 17.03 -21.10 8.40
N SER A 100 16.81 -21.59 7.18
CA SER A 100 17.57 -22.72 6.63
C SER A 100 19.02 -22.38 6.22
N GLY A 101 19.36 -21.08 6.17
CA GLY A 101 20.69 -20.58 5.83
C GLY A 101 21.61 -20.26 7.02
N GLN A 102 21.16 -20.42 8.26
CA GLN A 102 21.99 -20.23 9.45
C GLN A 102 22.32 -21.56 10.12
N SER A 103 23.61 -21.90 10.05
CA SER A 103 24.30 -22.95 10.81
C SER A 103 23.79 -23.06 12.25
N SER A 104 23.56 -24.31 12.69
CA SER A 104 23.32 -24.72 14.07
C SER A 104 24.03 -23.84 15.08
N ASN A 105 23.25 -23.16 15.93
CA ASN A 105 23.39 -23.23 17.38
C ASN A 105 22.25 -22.45 18.06
N GLN A 106 21.38 -23.23 18.73
CA GLN A 106 20.54 -22.84 19.86
C GLN A 106 19.53 -21.70 19.64
N LEU A 107 18.36 -22.02 19.08
CA LEU A 107 17.20 -21.12 19.11
C LEU A 107 16.33 -21.43 20.34
N THR A 108 16.51 -20.70 21.43
CA THR A 108 15.47 -20.57 22.46
C THR A 108 14.31 -19.80 21.85
N VAL A 109 13.19 -20.49 21.62
CA VAL A 109 11.94 -19.87 21.16
C VAL A 109 11.38 -19.03 22.30
N VAL A 110 11.70 -17.74 22.34
CA VAL A 110 10.95 -16.77 23.14
C VAL A 110 9.75 -16.36 22.30
N MET A 111 8.60 -16.99 22.57
CA MET A 111 7.32 -16.58 21.98
C MET A 111 6.94 -15.17 22.46
N PRO A 112 6.59 -14.24 21.55
CA PRO A 112 6.09 -12.92 21.92
C PRO A 112 4.74 -13.02 22.68
N PRO A 113 4.51 -12.22 23.74
CA PRO A 113 3.26 -12.25 24.54
C PRO A 113 1.98 -11.86 23.79
N THR A 114 2.06 -11.41 22.53
CA THR A 114 0.92 -10.85 21.79
C THR A 114 -0.03 -11.91 21.23
N LEU A 115 0.28 -13.20 21.36
CA LEU A 115 -0.57 -14.31 20.92
C LEU A 115 -1.61 -14.76 21.97
N TYR A 116 -1.73 -14.09 23.12
CA TYR A 116 -2.66 -14.50 24.19
C TYR A 116 -4.07 -13.88 24.11
N CYS A 117 -4.41 -13.11 23.07
CA CYS A 117 -5.67 -12.34 23.07
C CYS A 117 -6.69 -12.73 21.99
N ILE A 118 -6.60 -13.92 21.39
CA ILE A 118 -7.62 -14.40 20.45
C ILE A 118 -8.25 -15.69 20.99
N GLY A 119 -9.36 -15.54 21.71
CA GLY A 119 -10.34 -16.62 21.89
C GLY A 119 -10.93 -16.75 23.29
N THR A 120 -12.04 -16.04 23.54
CA THR A 120 -13.23 -16.68 24.10
C THR A 120 -14.45 -16.14 23.37
N TRP A 121 -15.13 -17.07 22.72
CA TRP A 121 -16.37 -16.91 22.00
C TRP A 121 -17.50 -17.03 23.03
N ASP A 122 -18.26 -15.95 23.27
CA ASP A 122 -19.50 -16.06 24.03
C ASP A 122 -20.64 -16.46 23.09
N PHE A 123 -20.93 -17.77 23.08
CA PHE A 123 -22.18 -18.36 22.61
C PHE A 123 -22.99 -18.80 23.85
N SER A 124 -24.26 -18.36 23.91
CA SER A 124 -25.38 -18.80 24.77
C SER A 124 -25.33 -18.33 26.23
N ILE A 125 -26.38 -17.65 26.77
CA ILE A 125 -27.83 -17.99 26.80
C ILE A 125 -28.69 -16.76 26.53
#